data_AF-A0A8J8DVB4-F1
#
_entry.id   AF-A0A8J8DVB4-F1
#
_cell.length_a   1.000
_cell.length_b   1.000
_cell.length_c   1.000
_cell.angle_alpha   90.00
_cell.angle_beta   90.00
_cell.angle_gamma   90.00
#
_symmetry.space_group_name_H-M   'P 1'
#
loop_
_entity.id
_entity.type
_entity.pdbx_description
1 polymer ?
#
loop_
_entity_poly.entity_id
_entity_poly.type
_entity_poly.pdbx_seq_one_letter_code
_entity_poly.pdbx_strand_id
1 'polypeptide(L)'
;MKRTALLLLFLLTVSLLSYAVAETQIDSNKVHFYMYGMSTCPHCQNMKKLIPEIYGPESLTYYELVNNEENQKLFGEQYKYTGIMGVPAIAITYNGTLYAIIEGEFNVSATPKIIEAAMENNGLILFVAGQAYIIKNETIIQKLQTIYVEHRLPEADTTETSEITTSTPSGDETTSTSENNDKVCGPGIMAVLVIVPIVLLRRRY
;
A
#
# COMPACT_ATOMS: atom_id res chain seq x y z
N MET A 1 26.60 40.12 -44.18
CA MET A 1 26.19 40.23 -42.76
C MET A 1 24.76 39.73 -42.49
N LYS A 2 23.73 40.12 -43.26
CA LYS A 2 22.35 39.61 -43.04
C LYS A 2 22.19 38.08 -43.21
N ARG A 3 22.88 37.47 -44.18
CA ARG A 3 22.81 36.01 -44.43
C ARG A 3 23.48 35.16 -43.36
N THR A 4 24.59 35.65 -42.80
CA THR A 4 25.33 34.96 -41.72
C THR A 4 24.60 35.04 -40.38
N ALA A 5 23.92 36.17 -40.10
CA ALA A 5 23.07 36.32 -38.92
C ALA A 5 21.84 35.39 -38.95
N LEU A 6 21.24 35.19 -40.12
CA LEU A 6 20.09 34.28 -40.28
C LEU A 6 20.45 32.81 -40.07
N LEU A 7 21.64 32.40 -40.55
CA LEU A 7 22.19 31.06 -40.34
C LEU A 7 22.50 30.77 -38.86
N LEU A 8 23.07 31.75 -38.15
CA LEU A 8 23.34 31.63 -36.71
C LEU A 8 22.04 31.57 -35.89
N LEU A 9 21.02 32.35 -36.25
CA LEU A 9 19.71 32.31 -35.60
C LEU A 9 19.02 30.95 -35.80
N PHE A 10 19.07 30.41 -37.03
CA PHE A 10 18.50 29.10 -37.35
C PHE A 10 19.21 27.96 -36.58
N LEU A 11 20.54 27.99 -36.50
CA LEU A 11 21.32 27.02 -35.72
C LEU A 11 20.98 27.08 -34.22
N LEU A 12 20.81 28.29 -33.66
CA LEU A 12 20.38 28.49 -32.28
C LEU A 12 18.98 27.92 -32.02
N THR A 13 18.04 28.13 -32.94
CA THR A 13 16.67 27.59 -32.80
C THR A 13 16.64 26.05 -32.91
N VAL A 14 17.42 25.46 -33.82
CA VAL A 14 17.51 23.99 -33.96
C VAL A 14 18.17 23.36 -32.72
N SER A 15 19.16 24.04 -32.14
CA SER A 15 19.82 23.61 -30.92
C SER A 15 18.82 23.60 -29.74
N LEU A 16 18.03 24.67 -29.57
CA LEU A 16 17.03 24.78 -28.51
C LEU A 16 15.88 23.77 -28.66
N LEU A 17 15.46 23.46 -29.89
CA LEU A 17 14.45 22.44 -30.18
C LEU A 17 14.92 21.02 -29.80
N SER A 18 16.22 20.74 -29.90
CA SER A 18 16.78 19.41 -29.60
C SER A 18 16.79 19.09 -28.10
N TYR A 19 16.80 20.10 -27.22
CA TYR A 19 16.71 19.89 -25.76
C TYR A 19 15.27 19.67 -25.27
N ALA A 20 14.27 20.09 -26.04
CA ALA A 20 12.86 19.99 -25.63
C ALA A 20 12.25 18.59 -25.84
N VAL A 21 12.95 17.68 -26.53
CA VAL A 21 12.46 16.33 -26.88
C VAL A 21 13.37 15.25 -26.29
N ALA A 22 13.87 15.46 -25.08
CA ALA A 22 14.31 14.35 -24.25
C ALA A 22 13.07 13.78 -23.55
N GLU A 23 12.21 13.09 -24.30
CA GLU A 23 11.26 12.15 -23.68
C GLU A 23 12.11 11.15 -22.90
N THR A 24 12.07 11.25 -21.56
CA THR A 24 12.76 10.33 -20.69
C THR A 24 12.00 9.01 -20.71
N GLN A 25 12.22 8.23 -21.76
CA GLN A 25 11.66 6.88 -21.86
C GLN A 25 12.06 6.10 -20.61
N ILE A 26 11.06 5.59 -19.88
CA ILE A 26 11.28 4.75 -18.70
C ILE A 26 12.08 3.51 -19.13
N ASP A 27 13.29 3.39 -18.60
CA ASP A 27 14.13 2.20 -18.80
C ASP A 27 13.50 1.01 -18.08
N SER A 28 13.02 0.04 -18.85
CA SER A 28 12.32 -1.13 -18.31
C SER A 28 13.20 -1.96 -17.38
N ASN A 29 14.54 -1.92 -17.52
CA ASN A 29 15.46 -2.67 -16.65
C ASN A 29 15.55 -2.08 -15.23
N LYS A 30 15.06 -0.86 -15.03
CA LYS A 30 15.02 -0.21 -13.71
C LYS A 30 13.66 -0.35 -13.03
N VAL A 31 12.69 -0.97 -13.70
CA VAL A 31 11.35 -1.22 -13.16
C VAL A 31 11.39 -2.53 -12.38
N HIS A 32 10.86 -2.52 -11.16
CA HIS A 32 10.70 -3.73 -10.35
C HIS A 32 9.33 -3.75 -9.68
N PHE A 33 8.73 -4.92 -9.61
CA PHE A 33 7.40 -5.16 -9.07
C PHE A 33 7.49 -5.93 -7.76
N TYR A 34 6.70 -5.53 -6.77
CA TYR A 34 6.55 -6.24 -5.49
C TYR A 34 5.09 -6.61 -5.32
N MET A 35 4.78 -7.90 -5.29
CA MET A 35 3.40 -8.38 -5.32
C MET A 35 3.08 -9.25 -4.11
N TYR A 36 2.14 -8.80 -3.29
CA TYR A 36 1.44 -9.69 -2.36
C TYR A 36 0.39 -10.50 -3.13
N GLY A 37 0.38 -11.82 -2.92
CA GLY A 37 -0.51 -12.72 -3.63
C GLY A 37 -0.75 -14.03 -2.90
N MET A 38 -1.68 -14.82 -3.43
CA MET A 38 -1.94 -16.18 -2.97
C MET A 38 -1.73 -17.18 -4.11
N SER A 39 -1.07 -18.30 -3.81
CA SER A 39 -0.88 -19.42 -4.73
C SER A 39 -2.20 -19.94 -5.33
N THR A 40 -3.30 -19.82 -4.58
CA THR A 40 -4.65 -20.25 -4.98
C THR A 40 -5.43 -19.18 -5.76
N CYS A 41 -4.91 -17.97 -5.93
CA CYS A 41 -5.59 -16.88 -6.62
C CYS A 41 -5.21 -16.85 -8.12
N PRO A 42 -6.16 -17.10 -9.05
CA PRO A 42 -5.87 -17.11 -10.50
C PRO A 42 -5.32 -15.78 -11.01
N HIS A 43 -5.83 -14.65 -10.50
CA HIS A 43 -5.34 -13.31 -10.85
C HIS A 43 -3.88 -13.09 -10.41
N CYS A 44 -3.49 -13.61 -9.25
CA CYS A 44 -2.09 -13.58 -8.80
C CYS A 44 -1.20 -14.42 -9.71
N GLN A 45 -1.64 -15.60 -10.11
CA GLN A 45 -0.87 -16.49 -11.00
C GLN A 45 -0.68 -15.87 -12.39
N ASN A 46 -1.71 -15.22 -12.92
CA ASN A 46 -1.63 -14.53 -14.20
C ASN A 46 -0.60 -13.39 -14.14
N MET A 47 -0.68 -12.51 -13.14
CA MET A 47 0.28 -11.41 -12.98
C MET A 47 1.70 -11.92 -12.70
N LYS A 48 1.85 -13.01 -11.94
CA LYS A 48 3.14 -13.66 -11.63
C LYS A 48 3.83 -14.19 -12.88
N LYS A 49 3.07 -14.54 -13.92
CA LYS A 49 3.59 -14.92 -15.23
C LYS A 49 3.85 -13.71 -16.13
N LEU A 50 2.87 -12.82 -16.24
CA LEU A 50 2.88 -11.73 -17.22
C LEU A 50 3.96 -10.68 -16.94
N ILE A 51 4.20 -10.36 -15.66
CA ILE A 51 5.22 -9.37 -15.28
C ILE A 51 6.61 -9.81 -15.74
N PRO A 52 7.11 -11.01 -15.37
CA PRO A 52 8.41 -11.47 -15.85
C PRO A 52 8.51 -11.68 -17.37
N GLU A 53 7.40 -12.01 -18.04
CA GLU A 53 7.37 -12.15 -19.51
C GLU A 53 7.68 -10.82 -20.22
N ILE A 54 7.25 -9.70 -19.65
CA ILE A 54 7.43 -8.36 -20.25
C ILE A 54 8.70 -7.67 -19.73
N TYR A 55 8.98 -7.76 -18.43
CA TYR A 55 10.05 -7.01 -17.77
C TYR A 55 11.29 -7.86 -17.43
N GLY A 56 11.26 -9.16 -17.71
CA GLY A 56 12.36 -10.09 -17.45
C GLY A 56 12.20 -10.89 -16.14
N PRO A 57 12.91 -12.01 -16.01
CA PRO A 57 12.70 -13.00 -14.94
C PRO A 57 12.86 -12.44 -13.52
N GLU A 58 13.78 -11.49 -13.33
CA GLU A 58 14.10 -10.89 -12.03
C GLU A 58 13.24 -9.66 -11.70
N SER A 59 12.28 -9.29 -12.55
CA SER A 59 11.50 -8.05 -12.37
C SER A 59 10.44 -8.12 -11.26
N LEU A 60 10.22 -9.30 -10.67
CA LEU A 60 9.15 -9.53 -9.71
C LEU A 60 9.65 -10.16 -8.42
N THR A 61 9.40 -9.48 -7.30
CA THR A 61 9.40 -10.08 -5.97
C THR A 61 7.97 -10.47 -5.60
N TYR A 62 7.75 -11.76 -5.31
CA TYR A 62 6.42 -12.28 -4.97
C TYR A 62 6.35 -12.67 -3.50
N TYR A 63 5.44 -12.04 -2.77
CA TYR A 63 5.15 -12.30 -1.36
C TYR A 63 3.91 -13.19 -1.23
N GLU A 64 4.14 -14.49 -1.00
CA GLU A 64 3.07 -15.47 -0.78
C GLU A 64 2.41 -15.25 0.59
N LEU A 65 1.08 -15.06 0.62
CA LEU A 65 0.35 -14.88 1.87
C LEU A 65 -0.02 -16.21 2.55
N VAL A 66 -0.23 -17.29 1.79
CA VAL A 66 -0.64 -18.58 2.36
C VAL A 66 0.48 -19.15 3.22
N ASN A 67 0.16 -19.43 4.49
CA ASN A 67 1.10 -19.98 5.48
C ASN A 67 2.35 -19.12 5.72
N ASN A 68 2.27 -17.80 5.52
CA ASN A 68 3.35 -16.87 5.82
C ASN A 68 2.83 -15.73 6.70
N GLU A 69 3.12 -15.79 8.00
CA GLU A 69 2.62 -14.82 9.00
C GLU A 69 3.21 -13.42 8.80
N GLU A 70 4.47 -13.32 8.42
CA GLU A 70 5.15 -12.04 8.16
C GLU A 70 4.49 -11.31 6.99
N ASN A 71 4.30 -11.99 5.86
CA ASN A 71 3.64 -11.41 4.69
C ASN A 71 2.20 -11.01 4.99
N GLN A 72 1.46 -11.82 5.73
CA GLN A 72 0.09 -11.49 6.16
C GLN A 72 0.07 -10.23 7.06
N LYS A 73 1.04 -10.11 7.97
CA LYS A 73 1.15 -8.94 8.85
C LYS A 73 1.48 -7.67 8.06
N LEU A 74 2.44 -7.73 7.14
CA LEU A 74 2.81 -6.60 6.29
C LEU A 74 1.68 -6.20 5.34
N PHE A 75 0.98 -7.19 4.76
CA PHE A 75 -0.21 -6.96 3.93
C PHE A 75 -1.38 -6.36 4.73
N GLY A 76 -1.56 -6.75 5.99
CA GLY A 76 -2.52 -6.10 6.89
C GLY A 76 -2.11 -4.66 7.25
N GLU A 77 -0.82 -4.39 7.40
CA GLU A 77 -0.33 -3.05 7.74
C GLU A 77 -0.56 -2.05 6.59
N GLN A 78 -0.30 -2.44 5.34
CA GLN A 78 -0.50 -1.54 4.20
C GLN A 78 -1.95 -1.09 4.02
N TYR A 79 -2.93 -1.88 4.48
CA TYR A 79 -4.35 -1.54 4.38
C TYR A 79 -4.68 -0.19 5.03
N LYS A 80 -3.97 0.19 6.11
CA LYS A 80 -4.15 1.47 6.80
C LYS A 80 -3.84 2.69 5.91
N TYR A 81 -3.05 2.48 4.86
CA TYR A 81 -2.56 3.52 3.97
C TYR A 81 -3.20 3.46 2.57
N THR A 82 -3.56 2.26 2.11
CA THR A 82 -4.04 2.04 0.74
C THR A 82 -5.52 1.69 0.66
N GLY A 83 -6.11 1.14 1.73
CA GLY A 83 -7.45 0.53 1.70
C GLY A 83 -7.53 -0.78 0.90
N ILE A 84 -6.43 -1.30 0.37
CA ILE A 84 -6.41 -2.55 -0.41
C ILE A 84 -6.60 -3.75 0.51
N MET A 85 -7.63 -4.53 0.25
CA MET A 85 -7.94 -5.77 0.99
C MET A 85 -7.76 -7.03 0.14
N GLY A 86 -7.79 -6.89 -1.19
CA GLY A 86 -7.68 -8.00 -2.13
C GLY A 86 -6.27 -8.25 -2.62
N VAL A 87 -6.08 -9.41 -3.25
CA VAL A 87 -4.85 -9.76 -3.99
C VAL A 87 -5.15 -10.05 -5.47
N PRO A 88 -4.21 -9.79 -6.39
CA PRO A 88 -2.86 -9.28 -6.14
C PRO A 88 -2.84 -7.80 -5.72
N ALA A 89 -1.92 -7.45 -4.82
CA ALA A 89 -1.58 -6.07 -4.52
C ALA A 89 -0.14 -5.82 -4.97
N ILE A 90 0.02 -4.93 -5.96
CA ILE A 90 1.24 -4.83 -6.75
C ILE A 90 1.82 -3.43 -6.61
N ALA A 91 2.97 -3.32 -5.96
CA ALA A 91 3.79 -2.12 -5.96
C ALA A 91 4.71 -2.09 -7.17
N ILE A 92 4.85 -0.90 -7.78
CA ILE A 92 5.74 -0.64 -8.91
C ILE A 92 6.80 0.34 -8.45
N THR A 93 8.07 -0.06 -8.60
CA THR A 93 9.22 0.81 -8.37
C THR A 93 9.94 1.11 -9.67
N TYR A 94 10.59 2.26 -9.72
CA TYR A 94 11.54 2.63 -10.77
C TYR A 94 12.81 3.16 -10.12
N ASN A 95 13.95 2.55 -10.42
CA ASN A 95 15.23 2.85 -9.79
C ASN A 95 15.17 2.76 -8.23
N GLY A 96 14.43 1.78 -7.72
CA GLY A 96 14.23 1.53 -6.29
C GLY A 96 13.17 2.42 -5.61
N THR A 97 12.69 3.47 -6.26
CA THR A 97 11.66 4.38 -5.71
C THR A 97 10.27 3.88 -6.05
N LEU A 98 9.38 3.82 -5.05
CA LEU A 98 7.97 3.44 -5.22
C LEU A 98 7.15 4.54 -5.90
N TYR A 99 6.50 4.19 -7.01
CA TYR A 99 5.69 5.12 -7.81
C TYR A 99 4.21 4.75 -7.86
N ALA A 100 3.86 3.48 -7.73
CA ALA A 100 2.47 3.06 -7.73
C ALA A 100 2.20 1.84 -6.86
N ILE A 101 0.94 1.71 -6.41
CA ILE A 101 0.38 0.48 -5.82
C ILE A 101 -0.97 0.21 -6.49
N ILE A 102 -1.17 -1.02 -6.94
CA ILE A 102 -2.34 -1.42 -7.73
C ILE A 102 -3.01 -2.64 -7.09
N GLU A 103 -4.31 -2.54 -6.84
CA GLU A 103 -5.16 -3.69 -6.51
C GLU A 103 -5.66 -4.37 -7.80
N GLY A 104 -5.42 -5.68 -7.89
CA GLY A 104 -5.92 -6.53 -8.97
C GLY A 104 -5.00 -6.63 -10.19
N GLU A 105 -5.54 -7.24 -11.25
CA GLU A 105 -4.86 -7.33 -12.54
C GLU A 105 -4.86 -5.99 -13.25
N PHE A 106 -3.79 -5.72 -14.00
CA PHE A 106 -3.68 -4.53 -14.82
C PHE A 106 -2.90 -4.81 -16.10
N ASN A 107 -2.96 -3.88 -17.05
CA ASN A 107 -2.14 -3.93 -18.24
C ASN A 107 -0.68 -3.61 -17.87
N VAL A 108 0.15 -4.64 -17.73
CA VAL A 108 1.58 -4.52 -17.36
C VAL A 108 2.34 -3.59 -18.32
N SER A 109 1.99 -3.56 -19.60
CA SER A 109 2.63 -2.67 -20.58
C SER A 109 2.30 -1.18 -20.38
N ALA A 110 1.33 -0.84 -19.52
CA ALA A 110 1.03 0.54 -19.15
C ALA A 110 1.95 1.09 -18.05
N THR A 111 2.82 0.26 -17.47
CA THR A 111 3.72 0.64 -16.37
C THR A 111 4.55 1.91 -16.63
N PRO A 112 5.15 2.15 -17.82
CA PRO A 112 5.89 3.39 -18.08
C PRO A 112 5.04 4.64 -17.87
N LYS A 113 3.80 4.62 -18.38
CA LYS A 113 2.85 5.74 -18.24
C LYS A 113 2.38 5.93 -16.80
N ILE A 114 2.27 4.85 -16.03
CA ILE A 114 1.92 4.92 -14.61
C ILE A 114 3.05 5.61 -13.83
N ILE A 115 4.31 5.24 -14.10
CA ILE A 115 5.49 5.86 -13.48
C ILE A 115 5.59 7.34 -13.89
N GLU A 116 5.43 7.66 -15.18
CA GLU A 116 5.42 9.03 -15.69
C GLU A 116 4.35 9.88 -14.98
N ALA A 117 3.11 9.38 -14.89
CA ALA A 117 2.03 10.08 -14.21
C ALA A 117 2.32 10.32 -12.72
N ALA A 118 2.96 9.35 -12.04
CA ALA A 118 3.40 9.50 -10.65
C ALA A 118 4.46 10.61 -10.51
N MET A 119 5.45 10.63 -11.41
CA MET A 119 6.51 11.65 -11.46
C MET A 119 5.95 13.05 -11.73
N GLU A 120 5.04 13.19 -12.69
CA GLU A 120 4.39 14.46 -13.04
C GLU A 120 3.56 15.05 -11.91
N ASN A 121 3.00 14.19 -11.04
CA ASN A 121 2.14 14.60 -9.94
C ASN A 121 2.87 14.72 -8.60
N ASN A 122 4.18 14.45 -8.57
CA ASN A 122 5.02 14.42 -7.36
C ASN A 122 4.37 13.58 -6.25
N GLY A 123 3.98 12.35 -6.57
CA GLY A 123 3.31 11.48 -5.61
C GLY A 123 3.27 10.02 -6.04
N LEU A 124 2.60 9.20 -5.24
CA LEU A 124 2.39 7.79 -5.49
C LEU A 124 0.99 7.59 -6.07
N ILE A 125 0.89 6.88 -7.19
CA ILE A 125 -0.40 6.51 -7.79
C ILE A 125 -0.96 5.27 -7.08
N LEU A 126 -2.17 5.37 -6.56
CA LEU A 126 -2.87 4.26 -5.91
C LEU A 126 -4.10 3.89 -6.73
N PHE A 127 -4.19 2.65 -7.17
CA PHE A 127 -5.41 2.07 -7.73
C PHE A 127 -6.04 1.10 -6.74
N VAL A 128 -7.22 1.42 -6.23
CA VAL A 128 -7.95 0.61 -5.25
C VAL A 128 -9.45 0.73 -5.51
N ALA A 129 -10.18 -0.38 -5.41
CA ALA A 129 -11.63 -0.44 -5.63
C ALA A 129 -12.09 0.19 -6.98
N GLY A 130 -11.27 0.07 -8.03
CA GLY A 130 -11.55 0.61 -9.36
C GLY A 130 -11.40 2.14 -9.48
N GLN A 131 -10.87 2.81 -8.47
CA GLN A 131 -10.58 4.24 -8.47
C GLN A 131 -9.07 4.50 -8.46
N ALA A 132 -8.66 5.65 -8.99
CA ALA A 132 -7.28 6.11 -8.98
C ALA A 132 -7.13 7.31 -8.04
N TYR A 133 -6.13 7.27 -7.17
CA TYR A 133 -5.78 8.33 -6.24
C TYR A 133 -4.31 8.69 -6.37
N ILE A 134 -3.96 9.87 -5.85
CA ILE A 134 -2.58 10.32 -5.72
C ILE A 134 -2.30 10.54 -4.24
N ILE A 135 -1.42 9.72 -3.68
CA ILE A 135 -0.91 9.93 -2.33
C ILE A 135 0.25 10.92 -2.44
N LYS A 136 0.12 12.08 -1.78
CA LYS A 136 1.17 13.11 -1.70
C LYS A 136 1.85 13.19 -0.34
N ASN A 137 1.34 12.46 0.66
CA ASN A 137 1.92 12.45 1.99
C ASN A 137 3.22 11.61 1.97
N GLU A 138 4.36 12.27 2.06
CA GLU A 138 5.69 11.63 2.01
C GLU A 138 5.90 10.60 3.11
N THR A 139 5.40 10.85 4.34
CA THR A 139 5.46 9.88 5.43
C THR A 139 4.72 8.59 5.07
N ILE A 140 3.52 8.69 4.48
CA ILE A 140 2.76 7.51 4.03
C ILE A 140 3.50 6.77 2.91
N ILE A 141 4.05 7.50 1.94
CA ILE A 141 4.83 6.90 0.83
C ILE A 141 6.05 6.15 1.39
N GLN A 142 6.76 6.73 2.36
CA GLN A 142 7.90 6.08 3.04
C GLN A 142 7.49 4.81 3.79
N LYS A 143 6.35 4.82 4.48
CA LYS A 143 5.82 3.62 5.14
C LYS A 143 5.47 2.53 4.13
N LEU A 144 4.88 2.91 2.99
CA LEU A 144 4.57 1.98 1.90
C LEU A 144 5.83 1.43 1.23
N GLN A 145 6.85 2.27 1.00
CA GLN A 145 8.18 1.86 0.55
C GLN A 145 8.77 0.82 1.51
N THR A 146 8.70 1.09 2.81
CA THR A 146 9.18 0.18 3.87
C THR A 146 8.47 -1.18 3.81
N ILE A 147 7.14 -1.18 3.63
CA ILE A 147 6.34 -2.41 3.59
C ILE A 147 6.57 -3.24 2.32
N TYR A 148 6.59 -2.60 1.15
CA TYR A 148 6.66 -3.32 -0.12
C TYR A 148 8.09 -3.62 -0.56
N VAL A 149 9.01 -2.67 -0.38
CA VAL A 149 10.36 -2.74 -0.95
C VAL A 149 11.37 -3.23 0.08
N GLU A 150 11.39 -2.64 1.27
CA GLU A 150 12.29 -3.08 2.34
C GLU A 150 11.77 -4.33 3.09
N HIS A 151 10.49 -4.67 2.87
CA HIS A 151 9.81 -5.83 3.42
C HIS A 151 9.91 -5.94 4.95
N ARG A 152 9.59 -4.84 5.63
CA ARG A 152 9.54 -4.77 7.10
C ARG A 152 8.41 -3.89 7.58
N LEU A 153 8.08 -3.95 8.87
CA LEU A 153 7.09 -3.07 9.45
C LEU A 153 7.64 -1.64 9.56
N PRO A 154 6.83 -0.62 9.24
CA PRO A 154 7.20 0.75 9.49
C PRO A 154 7.23 1.02 11.00
N GLU A 155 8.11 1.93 11.41
CA GLU A 155 8.11 2.42 12.79
C GLU A 155 6.78 3.13 13.09
N ALA A 156 6.28 2.93 14.32
CA ALA A 156 5.09 3.63 14.77
C ALA A 156 5.39 5.14 14.84
N ASP A 157 4.40 5.97 14.50
CA ASP A 157 4.52 7.41 14.73
C ASP A 157 4.60 7.61 16.24
N THR A 158 5.80 7.83 16.78
CA THR A 158 6.00 8.27 18.17
C THR A 158 5.43 9.67 18.29
N THR A 159 4.12 9.72 18.49
CA THR A 159 3.48 10.85 19.16
C THR A 159 3.87 10.68 20.61
N GLU A 160 4.72 11.57 21.15
CA GLU A 160 5.13 11.57 22.55
C GLU A 160 3.89 11.53 23.45
N THR A 161 3.52 10.32 23.87
CA THR A 161 2.61 10.13 24.98
C THR A 161 3.49 10.23 26.21
N SER A 162 3.55 11.43 26.80
CA SER A 162 4.12 11.65 28.12
C SER A 162 3.64 10.54 29.05
N GLU A 163 4.57 9.70 29.49
CA GLU A 163 4.35 8.71 30.53
C GLU A 163 3.88 9.45 31.79
N ILE A 164 2.62 9.28 32.16
CA ILE A 164 2.18 9.55 33.53
C ILE A 164 2.69 8.36 34.36
N THR A 165 3.84 8.56 34.98
CA THR A 165 4.40 7.69 36.01
C THR A 165 3.38 7.54 37.15
N THR A 166 2.68 6.41 37.20
CA THR A 166 1.90 6.03 38.38
C THR A 166 2.83 5.29 39.33
N SER A 167 3.25 5.98 40.38
CA SER A 167 4.03 5.44 41.49
C SER A 167 3.23 4.38 42.26
N THR A 168 3.74 3.14 42.29
CA THR A 168 3.30 2.06 43.18
C THR A 168 3.92 2.24 44.57
N PRO A 169 3.16 2.19 45.68
CA PRO A 169 3.72 2.00 47.01
C PRO A 169 3.87 0.50 47.31
N SER A 170 5.06 0.09 47.75
CA SER A 170 5.30 -1.18 48.46
C SER A 170 4.91 -1.05 49.93
N GLY A 171 4.37 -2.12 50.51
CA GLY A 171 4.10 -2.23 51.94
C GLY A 171 3.46 -3.56 52.35
N ASP A 172 4.32 -4.54 52.59
CA ASP A 172 4.33 -5.61 53.60
C ASP A 172 3.14 -6.55 53.92
N GLU A 173 3.58 -7.78 54.21
CA GLU A 173 2.91 -9.00 54.69
C GLU A 173 1.99 -8.80 55.90
N THR A 174 0.96 -9.65 56.04
CA THR A 174 0.70 -10.47 57.25
C THR A 174 -0.44 -11.47 57.02
N THR A 175 -0.17 -12.73 57.40
CA THR A 175 -1.04 -13.90 57.50
C THR A 175 -2.24 -13.71 58.45
N SER A 176 -3.44 -14.19 58.12
CA SER A 176 -4.36 -14.82 59.09
C SER A 176 -5.60 -15.47 58.47
N THR A 177 -5.85 -16.68 58.96
CA THR A 177 -6.99 -17.58 58.78
C THR A 177 -8.26 -17.01 59.42
N SER A 178 -9.45 -17.21 58.83
CA SER A 178 -10.67 -17.72 59.50
C SER A 178 -11.93 -17.57 58.65
N GLU A 179 -12.74 -18.61 58.73
CA GLU A 179 -14.10 -18.85 58.27
C GLU A 179 -15.12 -17.75 58.68
N ASN A 180 -16.14 -17.49 57.83
CA ASN A 180 -17.53 -17.94 58.02
C ASN A 180 -18.58 -17.09 57.26
N ASN A 181 -19.52 -17.80 56.60
CA ASN A 181 -20.95 -17.48 56.36
C ASN A 181 -21.29 -16.28 55.42
N ASP A 182 -22.28 -16.27 54.52
CA ASP A 182 -23.52 -17.03 54.38
C ASP A 182 -24.12 -16.90 52.94
N LYS A 183 -24.79 -17.98 52.48
CA LYS A 183 -25.99 -18.08 51.61
C LYS A 183 -26.29 -17.16 50.39
N VAL A 184 -26.36 -17.82 49.21
CA VAL A 184 -27.54 -18.07 48.32
C VAL A 184 -28.32 -16.88 47.69
N CYS A 185 -28.40 -16.83 46.34
CA CYS A 185 -29.60 -17.00 45.45
C CYS A 185 -29.42 -16.30 44.07
N GLY A 186 -29.70 -17.00 42.96
CA GLY A 186 -29.98 -16.39 41.63
C GLY A 186 -31.46 -15.94 41.53
N PRO A 187 -32.13 -15.87 40.35
CA PRO A 187 -31.69 -15.86 38.94
C PRO A 187 -32.36 -14.74 38.07
N GLY A 188 -32.03 -14.67 36.76
CA GLY A 188 -32.77 -13.93 35.70
C GLY A 188 -32.10 -12.60 35.32
N ILE A 189 -31.87 -12.25 34.05
CA ILE A 189 -32.86 -12.11 32.96
C ILE A 189 -32.17 -12.29 31.60
N MET A 190 -32.87 -13.02 30.72
CA MET A 190 -32.54 -13.29 29.32
C MET A 190 -32.73 -12.04 28.44
N ALA A 191 -31.73 -11.65 27.65
CA ALA A 191 -31.91 -10.74 26.53
C ALA A 191 -32.32 -11.56 25.29
N VAL A 192 -33.59 -11.44 24.90
CA VAL A 192 -34.19 -12.08 23.73
C VAL A 192 -33.78 -11.33 22.45
N LEU A 193 -33.18 -12.07 21.51
CA LEU A 193 -33.02 -11.70 20.11
C LEU A 193 -34.39 -11.59 19.43
N VAL A 194 -34.73 -10.42 18.90
CA VAL A 194 -35.82 -10.28 17.93
C VAL A 194 -35.22 -9.83 16.60
N ILE A 195 -35.22 -10.78 15.66
CA ILE A 195 -34.93 -10.60 14.25
C ILE A 195 -36.16 -9.96 13.60
N VAL A 196 -36.01 -8.78 13.00
CA VAL A 196 -37.03 -8.20 12.11
C VAL A 196 -36.60 -8.44 10.65
N PRO A 197 -37.39 -9.13 9.81
CA PRO A 197 -37.09 -9.27 8.40
C PRO A 197 -37.60 -8.04 7.65
N ILE A 198 -36.70 -7.18 7.17
CA ILE A 198 -37.04 -6.13 6.21
C ILE A 198 -37.02 -6.76 4.81
N VAL A 199 -38.17 -7.33 4.45
CA VAL A 199 -38.54 -7.67 3.08
C VAL A 199 -39.54 -6.60 2.62
N LEU A 200 -39.30 -6.06 1.42
CA LEU A 200 -40.11 -5.10 0.63
C LEU A 200 -39.88 -3.60 0.89
N LEU A 201 -39.03 -3.00 0.05
CA LEU A 201 -39.44 -1.88 -0.81
C LEU A 201 -38.48 -1.77 -2.00
N ARG A 202 -38.82 -2.56 -3.04
CA ARG A 202 -38.30 -2.43 -4.40
C ARG A 202 -39.47 -1.97 -5.27
N ARG A 203 -39.45 -0.70 -5.71
CA ARG A 203 -40.13 -0.16 -6.93
C ARG A 203 -39.70 1.30 -7.10
N ARG A 204 -38.87 1.62 -8.09
CA ARG A 204 -39.25 2.17 -9.42
C ARG A 204 -40.16 3.40 -9.32
N TYR A 205 -39.57 4.59 -9.47
CA TYR A 205 -39.59 5.34 -10.74
C TYR A 205 -38.30 6.16 -10.84
#